data_AF-A0A9D8FI99-F1
#
_entry.id   AF-A0A9D8FI99-F1
#
_cell.length_a   1.000
_cell.length_b   1.000
_cell.length_c   1.000
_cell.angle_alpha   90.00
_cell.angle_beta   90.00
_cell.angle_gamma   90.00
#
_symmetry.space_group_name_H-M   'P 1'
#
loop_
_entity.id
_entity.type
_entity.pdbx_description
1 polymer ?
#
loop_
_entity_poly.entity_id
_entity_poly.type
_entity_poly.pdbx_seq_one_letter_code
_entity_poly.pdbx_strand_id
1 'polypeptide(L)' 'PTDPNETADSDGDGVGNNADLDDDNDGVPDATDSTPEGDSASDDSGGGAFSLNFLLMILLLSFFKAGLARKR' A
#
# COMPACT_ATOMS: atom_id res chain seq x y z
N PRO A 1 15.13 12.18 -12.77
CA PRO A 1 16.43 11.86 -13.40
C PRO A 1 17.27 13.10 -13.82
N THR A 2 18.38 13.38 -13.12
CA THR A 2 19.32 14.47 -13.48
C THR A 2 20.57 13.98 -14.24
N ASP A 3 20.71 12.67 -14.46
CA ASP A 3 21.73 12.09 -15.35
C ASP A 3 21.13 11.83 -16.75
N PRO A 4 21.66 12.45 -17.82
CA PRO A 4 21.18 12.19 -19.19
C PRO A 4 21.45 10.77 -19.71
N ASN A 5 22.26 9.95 -19.02
CA ASN A 5 22.46 8.53 -19.34
C ASN A 5 21.52 7.59 -18.56
N GLU A 6 20.68 8.14 -17.69
CA GLU A 6 19.72 7.40 -16.90
C GLU A 6 18.32 7.52 -17.52
N THR A 7 17.64 6.38 -17.62
CA THR A 7 16.34 6.28 -18.28
C THR A 7 15.21 5.88 -17.34
N ALA A 8 15.50 5.62 -16.07
CA ALA A 8 14.57 5.11 -15.07
C ALA A 8 14.67 5.91 -13.76
N ASP A 9 13.53 6.06 -13.10
CA ASP A 9 13.28 6.81 -11.86
C ASP A 9 12.02 6.13 -11.27
N SER A 10 12.24 5.02 -10.57
CA SER A 10 11.21 4.02 -10.23
C SER A 10 10.20 4.52 -9.21
N ASP A 11 10.63 5.32 -8.22
CA ASP A 11 9.76 5.92 -7.21
C ASP A 11 9.32 7.37 -7.55
N GLY A 12 9.96 8.00 -8.53
CA GLY A 12 9.61 9.32 -9.03
C GLY A 12 10.05 10.47 -8.12
N ASP A 13 11.04 10.28 -7.25
CA ASP A 13 11.54 11.32 -6.35
C ASP A 13 12.45 12.36 -7.04
N GLY A 14 12.88 12.06 -8.28
CA GLY A 14 13.69 12.92 -9.13
C GLY A 14 15.20 12.68 -9.04
N VAL A 15 15.65 11.85 -8.11
CA VAL A 15 16.86 11.02 -8.25
C VAL A 15 16.53 9.97 -9.32
N GLY A 16 17.48 9.19 -9.79
CA GLY A 16 17.07 8.02 -10.55
C GLY A 16 17.90 6.84 -10.15
N ASN A 17 17.52 5.69 -10.68
CA ASN A 17 17.88 4.40 -10.12
C ASN A 17 19.39 4.12 -10.03
N ASN A 18 20.22 4.81 -10.83
CA ASN A 18 21.67 4.61 -10.73
C ASN A 18 22.29 5.35 -9.53
N ALA A 19 21.61 6.37 -9.02
CA ALA A 19 22.07 7.23 -7.93
C ALA A 19 21.21 7.07 -6.66
N ASP A 20 20.03 6.47 -6.78
CA ASP A 20 19.23 6.04 -5.66
C ASP A 20 19.84 4.80 -4.99
N LEU A 21 19.55 4.61 -3.71
CA LEU A 21 19.94 3.42 -2.93
C LEU A 21 18.72 2.59 -2.53
N ASP A 22 17.52 3.06 -2.87
CA ASP A 22 16.21 2.52 -2.56
C ASP A 22 15.27 2.89 -3.72
N ASP A 23 15.43 2.20 -4.85
CA ASP A 23 14.83 2.51 -6.16
C ASP A 23 13.29 2.57 -6.14
N ASP A 24 12.63 1.83 -5.26
CA ASP A 24 11.17 1.81 -5.10
C ASP A 24 10.67 2.49 -3.82
N ASN A 25 11.60 2.97 -2.98
CA ASN A 25 11.35 3.70 -1.74
C ASN A 25 10.47 2.93 -0.75
N ASP A 26 10.60 1.60 -0.73
CA ASP A 26 9.88 0.73 0.20
C ASP A 26 10.54 0.66 1.59
N GLY A 27 11.74 1.26 1.73
CA GLY A 27 12.53 1.32 2.95
C GLY A 27 13.54 0.17 3.11
N VAL A 28 13.70 -0.68 2.10
CA VAL A 28 14.70 -1.74 2.00
C VAL A 28 15.72 -1.36 0.93
N PRO A 29 17.01 -1.16 1.28
CA PRO A 29 18.01 -0.76 0.29
C PRO A 29 18.20 -1.80 -0.82
N ASP A 30 18.47 -1.36 -2.05
CA ASP A 30 18.59 -2.21 -3.26
C ASP A 30 19.55 -3.39 -3.07
N ALA A 31 20.62 -3.19 -2.29
CA ALA A 31 21.64 -4.19 -2.03
C ALA A 31 21.12 -5.40 -1.22
N THR A 32 20.02 -5.21 -0.51
CA THR A 32 19.36 -6.21 0.34
C THR A 32 17.94 -6.54 -0.11
N ASP A 33 17.45 -5.83 -1.12
CA ASP A 33 16.14 -6.05 -1.67
C ASP A 33 16.15 -7.12 -2.78
N SER A 34 15.12 -7.97 -2.77
CA SER A 34 14.87 -8.97 -3.80
C SER A 34 14.13 -8.39 -5.00
N THR A 35 13.50 -7.22 -4.85
CA THR A 35 12.68 -6.54 -5.85
C THR A 35 13.01 -5.03 -5.96
N PRO A 36 14.29 -4.66 -6.19
CA PRO A 36 14.80 -3.29 -6.02
C PRO A 36 14.02 -2.22 -6.81
N GLU A 37 13.61 -2.51 -8.04
CA GLU A 37 12.87 -1.54 -8.87
C GLU A 37 11.35 -1.61 -8.70
N GLY A 38 10.85 -2.46 -7.80
CA GLY A 38 9.47 -2.91 -7.86
C GLY A 38 8.86 -3.12 -6.51
N ASP A 39 8.13 -2.11 -6.04
CA ASP A 39 7.28 -2.07 -4.86
C ASP A 39 7.28 -3.40 -4.07
N SER A 40 8.28 -3.62 -3.20
CA SER A 40 8.25 -4.75 -2.27
C SER A 40 7.19 -4.57 -1.18
N ALA A 41 6.02 -4.04 -1.54
CA ALA A 41 4.75 -4.35 -0.91
C ALA A 41 4.09 -5.55 -1.61
N SER A 42 4.83 -6.64 -1.83
CA SER A 42 4.19 -7.97 -1.94
C SER A 42 4.00 -8.62 -0.55
N ASP A 43 3.90 -7.81 0.51
CA ASP A 43 2.83 -8.10 1.43
C ASP A 43 1.56 -8.06 0.60
N ASP A 44 0.99 -9.23 0.31
CA ASP A 44 -0.44 -9.39 0.06
C ASP A 44 -1.19 -8.78 1.24
N SER A 45 -1.17 -7.45 1.34
CA SER A 45 -2.20 -6.66 1.96
C SER A 45 -3.39 -6.93 1.07
N GLY A 46 -4.03 -8.06 1.32
CA GLY A 46 -5.31 -8.42 0.76
C GLY A 46 -6.19 -7.19 0.91
N GLY A 47 -6.30 -6.42 -0.17
CA GLY A 47 -7.13 -5.23 -0.27
C GLY A 47 -8.62 -5.58 -0.27
N GLY A 48 -8.98 -6.74 0.29
CA GLY A 48 -10.30 -7.02 0.83
C GLY A 48 -10.14 -7.13 2.35
N ALA A 49 -10.77 -6.30 3.18
CA ALA A 49 -12.15 -5.90 3.00
C ALA A 49 -12.49 -4.68 3.84
N PHE A 50 -13.22 -3.76 3.19
CA PHE A 50 -14.11 -2.77 3.79
C PHE A 50 -13.46 -1.47 4.26
N SER A 51 -13.63 -0.42 3.44
CA SER A 51 -13.46 0.99 3.83
C SER A 51 -14.03 1.24 5.24
N LEU A 52 -13.43 2.15 6.01
CA LEU A 52 -13.94 2.60 7.32
C LEU A 52 -15.45 2.93 7.28
N ASN A 53 -15.93 3.47 6.16
CA ASN A 53 -17.35 3.74 5.93
C ASN A 53 -18.19 2.45 5.83
N PHE A 54 -17.66 1.40 5.21
CA PHE A 54 -18.32 0.11 5.11
C PHE A 54 -18.33 -0.64 6.45
N LEU A 55 -17.24 -0.58 7.22
CA LEU A 55 -17.21 -1.14 8.57
C LEU A 55 -18.17 -0.39 9.51
N LEU A 56 -18.26 0.94 9.39
CA LEU A 56 -19.22 1.75 10.12
C LEU A 56 -20.67 1.39 9.77
N MET A 57 -20.96 1.08 8.50
CA MET A 57 -22.26 0.55 8.08
C MET A 57 -22.55 -0.82 8.73
N ILE A 58 -21.60 -1.77 8.72
CA ILE A 58 -21.80 -3.08 9.38
C ILE A 58 -22.09 -2.90 10.87
N LEU A 59 -21.32 -2.05 11.55
CA LEU A 59 -21.48 -1.74 12.96
C LEU A 59 -22.87 -1.14 13.24
N LEU A 60 -23.29 -0.14 12.46
CA LEU A 60 -24.63 0.44 12.56
C LEU A 60 -25.72 -0.60 12.33
N LEU A 61 -25.62 -1.42 11.27
CA LEU A 61 -26.58 -2.49 11.00
C LEU A 61 -26.65 -3.53 12.13
N SER A 62 -25.55 -3.82 12.82
CA SER A 62 -25.52 -4.75 13.96
C SER A 62 -26.32 -4.22 15.16
N PHE A 63 -26.26 -2.92 15.43
CA PHE A 63 -27.06 -2.28 16.48
C PHE A 63 -28.54 -2.24 16.11
N PHE A 64 -28.86 -1.97 14.83
CA PHE A 64 -30.24 -2.02 14.34
C PHE A 64 -30.82 -3.45 14.39
N LYS A 65 -30.03 -4.48 14.05
CA LYS A 65 -30.44 -5.89 14.15
C LYS A 65 -30.62 -6.35 15.60
N ALA A 66 -29.79 -5.87 16.53
CA ALA A 66 -29.93 -6.17 17.96
C ALA A 66 -31.21 -5.56 18.57
N GLY A 67 -31.65 -4.39 18.10
CA GLY A 67 -32.89 -3.75 18.53
C GLY A 67 -34.17 -4.47 18.08
N LEU A 68 -34.15 -5.15 16.92
CA LEU A 68 -35.32 -5.84 16.38
C LEU A 68 -35.52 -7.26 16.92
N ALA A 69 -34.51 -7.83 17.58
CA ALA A 69 -34.55 -9.19 18.13
C ALA A 69 -35.30 -9.33 19.47
N ARG A 70 -35.85 -8.25 20.04
CA ARG A 70 -36.62 -8.28 21.29
C ARG A 70 -38.12 -8.12 21.05
N LYS A 71 -38.73 -9.13 20.44
CA LYS A 71 -40.17 -9.37 20.57
C LYS A 71 -40.45 -10.86 20.46
N ARG A 72 -40.45 -11.52 21.62
CA ARG A 72 -41.32 -12.68 21.85
C ARG A 72 -42.67 -12.14 22.29
#